data_AF-A0A354XAV4-F1
#
_entry.id   AF-A0A354XAV4-F1
#
_cell.length_a   1.000
_cell.length_b   1.000
_cell.length_c   1.000
_cell.angle_alpha   90.00
_cell.angle_beta   90.00
_cell.angle_gamma   90.00
#
_symmetry.space_group_name_H-M   'P 1'
#
loop_
_entity.id
_entity.type
_entity.pdbx_description
1 polymer ?
#
loop_
_entity_poly.entity_id
_entity_poly.type
_entity_poly.pdbx_seq_one_letter_code
_entity_poly.pdbx_strand_id
1 'polypeptide(L)'
;MKNFFWGLQAITENFLFFSKQLSQYQLFWGFAVGFFVATLFYGFLITDHPKQVPTVLFHDSSSSFQKIYQRKEGQAYSTSFYDFSKKANRLKTAFLLAGILAIVLTLISLLTVFYG
;
A
#
# COMPACT_ATOMS: atom_id res chain seq x y z
N MET A 1 -11.70 24.24 13.50
CA MET A 1 -11.19 23.05 14.23
C MET A 1 -12.28 22.06 14.63
N LYS A 2 -13.44 22.47 15.20
CA LYS A 2 -14.54 21.54 15.56
C LYS A 2 -14.97 20.59 14.43
N ASN A 3 -15.13 21.10 13.21
CA ASN A 3 -15.52 20.29 12.04
C ASN A 3 -14.51 19.20 11.70
N PHE A 4 -13.21 19.43 11.93
CA PHE A 4 -12.16 18.44 11.71
C PHE A 4 -12.26 17.29 12.73
N PHE A 5 -12.45 17.63 14.01
CA PHE A 5 -12.65 16.62 15.06
C PHE A 5 -13.93 15.81 14.86
N TRP A 6 -15.02 16.45 14.44
CA TRP A 6 -16.28 15.75 14.13
C TRP A 6 -16.13 14.80 12.93
N GLY A 7 -15.38 15.23 11.91
CA GLY A 7 -15.02 14.37 10.77
C GLY A 7 -14.20 13.15 11.21
N LEU A 8 -13.18 13.36 12.04
CA LEU A 8 -12.36 12.29 12.61
C LEU A 8 -13.20 11.30 13.44
N GLN A 9 -14.11 11.80 14.25
CA GLN A 9 -15.00 10.98 15.05
C GLN A 9 -15.92 10.12 14.16
N ALA A 10 -16.56 10.74 13.15
CA ALA A 10 -17.42 10.02 12.22
C ALA A 10 -16.67 8.94 11.43
N ILE A 11 -15.42 9.21 11.01
CA ILE A 11 -14.57 8.20 10.36
C ILE A 11 -14.29 7.04 11.33
N THR A 12 -13.97 7.36 12.58
CA THR A 12 -13.62 6.35 13.60
C THR A 12 -14.81 5.45 13.92
N GLU A 13 -16.00 6.01 14.09
CA GLU A 13 -17.24 5.25 14.35
C GLU A 13 -17.59 4.32 13.19
N ASN A 14 -17.50 4.80 11.95
CA ASN A 14 -17.71 3.96 10.76
C ASN A 14 -16.70 2.83 10.67
N PHE A 15 -15.44 3.10 11.02
CA PHE A 15 -14.38 2.10 10.99
C PHE A 15 -14.60 0.99 12.04
N LEU A 16 -15.02 1.37 13.24
CA LEU A 16 -15.37 0.42 14.30
C LEU A 16 -16.59 -0.42 13.91
N PHE A 17 -17.61 0.19 13.33
CA PHE A 17 -18.79 -0.52 12.84
C PHE A 17 -18.42 -1.54 11.75
N PHE A 18 -17.62 -1.14 10.76
CA PHE A 18 -17.11 -2.03 9.73
C PHE A 18 -16.30 -3.19 10.31
N SER A 19 -15.40 -2.90 11.25
CA SER A 19 -14.57 -3.93 11.91
C SER A 19 -15.40 -4.93 12.71
N LYS A 20 -16.46 -4.46 13.39
CA LYS A 20 -17.42 -5.35 14.08
C LYS A 20 -18.14 -6.28 13.09
N GLN A 21 -18.59 -5.77 11.95
CA GLN A 21 -19.21 -6.61 10.92
C GLN A 21 -18.24 -7.67 10.38
N LEU A 22 -16.99 -7.28 10.08
CA LEU A 22 -15.97 -8.23 9.61
C LEU A 22 -15.76 -9.38 10.60
N SER A 23 -15.72 -9.08 11.89
CA SER A 23 -15.56 -10.07 12.96
C SER A 23 -16.81 -10.94 13.11
N GLN A 24 -17.99 -10.33 13.26
CA GLN A 24 -19.25 -11.02 13.51
C GLN A 24 -19.62 -12.02 12.40
N TYR A 25 -19.34 -11.66 11.14
CA TYR A 25 -19.64 -12.51 9.98
C TYR A 25 -18.44 -13.38 9.54
N GLN A 26 -17.34 -13.41 10.29
CA GLN A 26 -16.11 -14.13 9.95
C GLN A 26 -15.56 -13.78 8.54
N LEU A 27 -15.83 -12.56 8.06
CA LEU A 27 -15.44 -12.08 6.74
C LEU A 27 -13.99 -11.59 6.66
N PHE A 28 -13.27 -11.62 7.79
CA PHE A 28 -11.91 -11.08 7.89
C PHE A 28 -10.97 -11.65 6.82
N TRP A 29 -10.97 -12.97 6.61
CA TRP A 29 -10.11 -13.60 5.60
C TRP A 29 -10.46 -13.17 4.18
N GLY A 30 -11.75 -13.12 3.83
CA GLY A 30 -12.19 -12.65 2.52
C GLY A 30 -11.82 -11.20 2.26
N PHE A 31 -12.00 -10.34 3.27
CA PHE A 31 -11.56 -8.95 3.22
C PHE A 31 -10.04 -8.83 3.07
N ALA A 32 -9.25 -9.57 3.87
CA ALA A 32 -7.79 -9.53 3.82
C ALA A 32 -7.25 -9.94 2.45
N VAL A 33 -7.80 -11.01 1.87
CA VAL A 33 -7.44 -11.47 0.51
C VAL A 33 -7.85 -10.41 -0.52
N GLY A 34 -9.07 -9.89 -0.46
CA GLY A 34 -9.55 -8.85 -1.39
C GLY A 34 -8.72 -7.57 -1.31
N PHE A 35 -8.38 -7.13 -0.10
CA PHE A 35 -7.54 -5.96 0.15
C PHE A 35 -6.12 -6.16 -0.39
N PHE A 36 -5.53 -7.34 -0.17
CA PHE A 36 -4.21 -7.68 -0.69
C PHE A 36 -4.19 -7.66 -2.23
N VAL A 37 -5.17 -8.31 -2.87
CA VAL A 37 -5.32 -8.33 -4.33
C VAL A 37 -5.51 -6.92 -4.87
N ALA A 38 -6.40 -6.12 -4.28
CA ALA A 38 -6.62 -4.73 -4.69
C ALA A 38 -5.36 -3.87 -4.57
N THR A 39 -4.57 -4.06 -3.51
CA THR A 39 -3.30 -3.34 -3.30
C THR A 39 -2.29 -3.70 -4.39
N LEU A 40 -2.16 -4.98 -4.74
CA LEU A 40 -1.30 -5.43 -5.82
C LEU A 40 -1.73 -4.86 -7.18
N PHE A 41 -3.03 -4.93 -7.49
CA PHE A 41 -3.58 -4.35 -8.73
C PHE A 41 -3.33 -2.85 -8.81
N TYR A 42 -3.56 -2.11 -7.72
CA TYR A 42 -3.23 -0.70 -7.67
C TYR A 42 -1.74 -0.45 -7.94
N GLY A 43 -0.86 -1.25 -7.32
CA GLY A 43 0.57 -1.21 -7.58
C GLY A 43 0.94 -1.40 -9.05
N PHE A 44 0.28 -2.33 -9.75
CA PHE A 44 0.47 -2.56 -11.18
C PHE A 44 -0.10 -1.44 -12.07
N LEU A 45 -1.17 -0.76 -11.64
CA LEU A 45 -1.76 0.35 -12.40
C LEU A 45 -0.94 1.63 -12.35
N ILE A 46 -0.24 1.90 -11.24
CA ILE A 46 0.51 3.15 -11.06
C ILE A 46 1.95 3.10 -11.54
N THR A 47 2.44 1.93 -11.97
CA THR A 47 3.81 1.71 -12.40
C THR A 47 3.87 1.46 -13.90
N ASP A 48 4.86 2.03 -14.58
CA ASP A 48 5.05 1.78 -16.02
C ASP A 48 5.62 0.37 -16.28
N HIS A 49 6.21 -0.26 -15.26
CA HIS A 49 6.88 -1.56 -15.34
C HIS A 49 6.31 -2.54 -14.31
N PRO A 50 5.11 -3.11 -14.52
CA PRO A 50 4.42 -3.94 -13.53
C PRO A 50 5.24 -5.18 -13.13
N LYS A 51 6.00 -5.76 -14.07
CA LYS A 51 6.89 -6.91 -13.80
C LYS A 51 8.01 -6.58 -12.82
N GLN A 52 8.34 -5.31 -12.63
CA GLN A 52 9.46 -4.87 -11.80
C GLN A 52 9.03 -4.29 -10.43
N VAL A 53 7.73 -4.34 -10.10
CA VAL A 53 7.22 -3.94 -8.78
C VAL A 53 7.98 -4.61 -7.63
N PRO A 54 8.25 -5.93 -7.63
CA PRO A 54 9.04 -6.55 -6.57
C PRO A 54 10.44 -5.95 -6.47
N THR A 55 11.11 -5.73 -7.61
CA THR A 55 12.44 -5.10 -7.64
C THR A 55 12.41 -3.74 -6.96
N VAL A 56 11.44 -2.89 -7.35
CA VAL A 56 11.30 -1.54 -6.80
C VAL A 56 10.96 -1.57 -5.32
N LEU A 57 10.13 -2.50 -4.85
CA LEU A 57 9.73 -2.58 -3.44
C LEU A 57 10.86 -3.09 -2.53
N PHE A 58 11.59 -4.11 -2.96
CA PHE A 58 12.56 -4.81 -2.10
C PHE A 58 14.00 -4.28 -2.20
N HIS A 59 14.32 -3.45 -3.19
CA HIS A 59 15.66 -2.91 -3.38
C HIS A 59 15.68 -1.39 -3.26
N ASP A 60 16.88 -0.85 -3.07
CA ASP A 60 17.12 0.59 -3.12
C ASP A 60 16.83 1.14 -4.52
N SER A 61 16.47 2.42 -4.59
CA SER A 61 16.12 3.06 -5.88
C SER A 61 17.29 3.01 -6.86
N SER A 62 18.55 3.15 -6.40
CA SER A 62 19.74 3.06 -7.26
C SER A 62 19.91 1.66 -7.88
N SER A 63 19.85 0.61 -7.05
CA SER A 63 19.96 -0.79 -7.52
C SER A 63 18.80 -1.16 -8.43
N SER A 64 17.58 -0.74 -8.07
CA SER A 64 16.40 -0.95 -8.90
C SER A 64 16.57 -0.29 -10.26
N PHE A 65 16.96 0.98 -10.31
CA PHE A 65 17.14 1.72 -11.55
C PHE A 65 18.12 1.04 -12.51
N GLN A 66 19.27 0.58 -12.01
CA GLN A 66 20.25 -0.14 -12.84
C GLN A 66 19.71 -1.48 -13.37
N LYS A 67 18.91 -2.19 -12.57
CA LYS A 67 18.26 -3.44 -13.00
C LYS A 67 17.15 -3.20 -14.02
N ILE A 68 16.35 -2.14 -13.87
CA ILE A 68 15.21 -1.83 -14.75
C ILE A 68 15.73 -1.28 -16.08
N TYR A 69 16.56 -0.25 -16.00
CA TYR A 69 17.04 0.50 -17.14
C TYR A 69 18.48 0.07 -17.40
N GLN A 70 18.64 -1.09 -18.05
CA GLN A 70 19.96 -1.51 -18.51
C GLN A 70 20.42 -0.58 -19.64
N ARG A 71 21.68 -0.15 -19.58
CA ARG A 71 22.33 0.59 -20.66
C ARG A 71 23.55 -0.15 -21.16
N LYS A 72 23.88 0.03 -22.44
CA LYS A 72 25.20 -0.32 -22.95
C LYS A 72 26.25 0.64 -22.38
N GLU A 73 27.45 0.15 -22.12
CA GLU A 73 28.56 1.00 -21.64
C GLU A 73 28.75 2.21 -22.56
N GLY A 74 28.93 3.38 -21.95
CA GLY A 74 29.11 4.65 -22.66
C GLY A 74 27.83 5.34 -23.14
N GLN A 75 26.64 4.74 -23.03
CA GLN A 75 25.38 5.39 -23.41
C GLN A 75 24.67 6.08 -22.24
N ALA A 76 23.90 7.12 -22.53
CA ALA A 76 23.02 7.75 -21.53
C ALA A 76 21.81 6.85 -21.24
N TYR A 77 21.28 6.91 -20.02
CA TYR A 77 20.00 6.27 -19.72
C TYR A 77 18.88 7.01 -20.45
N SER A 78 17.94 6.27 -21.02
CA SER A 78 16.76 6.84 -21.69
C SER A 78 15.79 7.52 -20.73
N THR A 79 15.81 7.14 -19.44
CA THR A 79 14.98 7.71 -18.38
C THR A 79 15.87 8.34 -17.32
N SER A 80 15.47 9.49 -16.79
CA SER A 80 16.21 10.15 -15.71
C SER A 80 16.06 9.36 -14.40
N PHE A 81 17.14 9.29 -13.61
CA PHE A 81 17.07 8.68 -12.27
C PHE A 81 16.09 9.42 -11.35
N TYR A 82 15.97 10.73 -11.51
CA TYR A 82 15.05 11.56 -10.74
C TYR A 82 13.59 11.15 -10.96
N ASP A 83 13.18 11.00 -12.23
CA ASP A 83 11.81 10.60 -12.57
C ASP A 83 11.51 9.19 -12.08
N PHE A 84 12.47 8.27 -12.24
CA PHE A 84 12.36 6.93 -11.69
C PHE A 84 12.18 6.96 -10.16
N SER A 85 13.03 7.70 -9.44
CA SER A 85 13.00 7.78 -7.98
C SER A 85 11.67 8.33 -7.48
N LYS A 86 11.10 9.34 -8.15
CA LYS A 86 9.79 9.88 -7.83
C LYS A 86 8.68 8.82 -7.97
N LYS A 87 8.68 8.05 -9.06
CA LYS A 87 7.69 6.98 -9.28
C LYS A 87 7.90 5.82 -8.29
N ALA A 88 9.14 5.42 -8.05
CA ALA A 88 9.50 4.39 -7.07
C ALA A 88 9.05 4.76 -5.65
N ASN A 89 9.29 6.00 -5.22
CA ASN A 89 8.81 6.47 -3.93
C ASN A 89 7.29 6.47 -3.84
N ARG A 90 6.58 6.92 -4.88
CA ARG A 90 5.11 6.86 -4.89
C ARG A 90 4.59 5.43 -4.70
N LEU A 91 5.20 4.46 -5.38
CA LEU A 91 4.87 3.04 -5.25
C LEU A 91 5.15 2.54 -3.82
N LYS A 92 6.37 2.80 -3.29
CA LYS A 92 6.75 2.40 -1.93
C LYS A 92 5.83 3.02 -0.87
N THR A 93 5.50 4.30 -0.99
CA THR A 93 4.59 4.99 -0.07
C THR A 93 3.19 4.39 -0.13
N ALA A 94 2.66 4.08 -1.32
CA ALA A 94 1.36 3.43 -1.45
C ALA A 94 1.31 2.07 -0.74
N PHE A 95 2.32 1.22 -0.97
CA PHE A 95 2.42 -0.09 -0.30
C PHE A 95 2.62 0.04 1.21
N LEU A 96 3.40 1.03 1.67
CA LEU A 96 3.60 1.30 3.09
C LEU A 96 2.31 1.73 3.77
N LEU A 97 1.55 2.66 3.18
CA LEU A 97 0.26 3.11 3.70
C LEU A 97 -0.75 1.96 3.73
N ALA A 98 -0.81 1.14 2.68
CA ALA A 98 -1.65 -0.06 2.64
C ALA A 98 -1.26 -1.07 3.73
N GLY A 99 0.04 -1.27 3.96
CA GLY A 99 0.56 -2.13 5.03
C GLY A 99 0.19 -1.64 6.42
N ILE A 100 0.35 -0.33 6.70
CA ILE A 100 -0.07 0.27 7.98
C ILE A 100 -1.57 0.08 8.19
N LEU A 101 -2.39 0.35 7.17
CA LEU A 101 -3.83 0.19 7.25
C LEU A 101 -4.24 -1.27 7.52
N ALA A 102 -3.57 -2.23 6.89
CA ALA A 102 -3.78 -3.65 7.14
C ALA A 102 -3.45 -4.05 8.58
N ILE A 103 -2.34 -3.54 9.14
CA ILE A 103 -1.95 -3.78 10.53
C ILE A 103 -3.00 -3.21 11.48
N VAL A 104 -3.43 -1.95 11.28
CA VAL A 104 -4.44 -1.30 12.11
C VAL A 104 -5.76 -2.07 12.09
N LEU A 105 -6.22 -2.50 10.90
CA LEU A 105 -7.43 -3.31 10.76
C LEU A 105 -7.33 -4.65 11.50
N THR A 106 -6.17 -5.31 11.40
CA THR A 106 -5.92 -6.59 12.08
C THR A 106 -5.95 -6.40 13.59
N LEU A 107 -5.28 -5.37 14.12
CA LEU A 107 -5.27 -5.07 15.56
C LEU A 107 -6.67 -4.75 16.09
N ILE A 108 -7.44 -3.93 15.37
CA ILE A 108 -8.82 -3.59 15.78
C ILE A 108 -9.72 -4.83 15.72
N SER A 109 -9.57 -5.67 14.69
CA SER A 109 -10.35 -6.92 14.57
C SER A 109 -10.01 -7.90 15.71
N LEU A 110 -8.74 -7.99 16.13
CA LEU A 110 -8.36 -8.80 17.28
C LEU A 110 -8.96 -8.22 18.57
N LEU A 111 -8.86 -6.91 18.79
CA LEU A 111 -9.44 -6.26 19.96
C LEU A 111 -10.96 -6.48 20.05
N THR A 112 -11.69 -6.40 18.93
CA THR A 112 -13.13 -6.65 18.94
C THR A 112 -13.50 -8.11 19.16
N VAL A 113 -12.62 -9.08 18.86
CA VAL A 113 -12.81 -10.49 19.21
C VAL A 113 -12.53 -10.76 20.69
N PHE A 114 -11.51 -10.13 21.27
CA PHE A 114 -11.10 -10.39 22.66
C PHE A 114 -11.89 -9.58 23.71
N TYR A 115 -12.39 -8.39 23.34
CA TYR A 115 -13.07 -7.46 24.26
C TYR A 115 -14.53 -7.17 23.87
N GLY A 116 -15.04 -7.82 22.81
CA GLY A 116 -16.40 -7.64 22.28
C GLY A 116 -17.37 -8.71 22.72
#